data_AF-A0A6N3AUE8-F1
#
_entry.id   AF-A0A6N3AUE8-F1
#
_cell.length_a   1.000
_cell.length_b   1.000
_cell.length_c   1.000
_cell.angle_alpha   90.00
_cell.angle_beta   90.00
_cell.angle_gamma   90.00
#
_symmetry.space_group_name_H-M   'P 1'
#
loop_
_entity.id
_entity.type
_entity.pdbx_description
1 polymer ?
#
loop_
_entity_poly.entity_id
_entity_poly.type
_entity_poly.pdbx_seq_one_letter_code
_entity_poly.pdbx_strand_id
1 'polypeptide(L)'
;MYFTKTPIYSLNLAREAVEKHDVNAFKKHVDVDSIIGSGYDDVVAMQLEDPEIKNNPLKGLAEVMFQGLKPKIVPILSNEIYNAIAKQPEDSNQNAREKQVADDMKEKTGIKDLEFKSIGSATVDGNSAVVPVTFNSKELNQDVTFNLAMKKLDDGTWQAVKINNFKEFLVLVEQHEKQGKAE
;
A
#
# COMPACT_ATOMS: atom_id res chain seq x y z
N MET A 1 4.96 -16.02 28.30
CA MET A 1 4.18 -16.01 27.03
C MET A 1 4.76 -14.93 26.12
N TYR A 2 5.73 -15.28 25.25
CA TYR A 2 6.42 -14.29 24.37
C TYR A 2 5.91 -14.28 22.93
N PHE A 3 5.10 -15.27 22.52
CA PHE A 3 4.67 -15.44 21.13
C PHE A 3 3.65 -14.39 20.67
N THR A 4 2.80 -13.89 21.59
CA THR A 4 1.73 -12.92 21.29
C THR A 4 2.22 -11.47 21.09
N LYS A 5 3.53 -11.22 21.21
CA LYS A 5 4.16 -9.90 21.10
C LYS A 5 5.21 -9.85 19.98
N THR A 6 5.04 -10.69 18.97
CA THR A 6 5.90 -10.75 17.78
C THR A 6 5.27 -10.00 16.60
N PRO A 7 6.08 -9.45 15.66
CA PRO A 7 5.53 -8.79 14.46
C PRO A 7 4.63 -9.72 13.63
N ILE A 8 5.06 -10.98 13.45
CA ILE A 8 4.31 -12.00 12.72
C ILE A 8 2.97 -12.28 13.39
N TYR A 9 2.92 -12.35 14.72
CA TYR A 9 1.66 -12.53 15.44
C TYR A 9 0.70 -11.36 15.20
N SER A 10 1.17 -10.11 15.27
CA SER A 10 0.34 -8.94 14.98
C SER A 10 -0.19 -8.90 13.54
N LEU A 11 0.60 -9.32 12.55
CA LEU A 11 0.10 -9.46 11.17
C LEU A 11 -0.96 -10.56 11.04
N ASN A 12 -0.83 -11.67 11.77
CA ASN A 12 -1.88 -12.69 11.79
C ASN A 12 -3.17 -12.18 12.44
N LEU A 13 -3.09 -11.36 13.49
CA LEU A 13 -4.27 -10.69 14.05
C LEU A 13 -4.93 -9.75 13.02
N ALA A 14 -4.14 -9.00 12.25
CA ALA A 14 -4.68 -8.18 11.17
C ALA A 14 -5.37 -9.04 10.10
N ARG A 15 -4.78 -10.16 9.70
CA ARG A 15 -5.38 -11.12 8.76
C ARG A 15 -6.71 -11.67 9.27
N GLU A 16 -6.76 -12.11 10.53
CA GLU A 16 -8.00 -12.57 11.16
C GLU A 16 -9.05 -11.46 11.25
N ALA A 17 -8.64 -10.22 11.49
CA ALA A 17 -9.53 -9.08 11.54
C ALA A 17 -10.20 -8.81 10.18
N VAL A 18 -9.47 -8.99 9.07
CA VAL A 18 -10.04 -8.95 7.71
C VAL A 18 -11.09 -10.04 7.53
N GLU A 19 -10.78 -11.29 7.91
CA GLU A 19 -11.72 -12.43 7.81
C GLU A 19 -12.99 -12.22 8.66
N LYS A 20 -12.86 -11.59 9.81
CA LYS A 20 -13.95 -11.32 10.76
C LYS A 20 -14.66 -9.99 10.53
N HIS A 21 -14.25 -9.21 9.52
CA HIS A 21 -14.76 -7.86 9.25
C HIS A 21 -14.60 -6.88 10.43
N ASP A 22 -13.56 -7.06 11.24
CA ASP A 22 -13.28 -6.24 12.43
C ASP A 22 -12.27 -5.13 12.10
N VAL A 23 -12.79 -4.00 11.62
CA VAL A 23 -11.96 -2.83 11.25
C VAL A 23 -11.15 -2.30 12.45
N ASN A 24 -11.68 -2.38 13.68
CA ASN A 24 -11.00 -1.84 14.85
C ASN A 24 -9.80 -2.71 15.23
N ALA A 25 -9.97 -4.04 15.20
CA ALA A 25 -8.85 -4.97 15.38
C ALA A 25 -7.81 -4.83 14.28
N PHE A 26 -8.23 -4.59 13.04
CA PHE A 26 -7.33 -4.36 11.91
C PHE A 26 -6.50 -3.08 12.09
N LYS A 27 -7.15 -1.94 12.39
CA LYS A 27 -6.50 -0.63 12.62
C LYS A 27 -5.43 -0.66 13.71
N LYS A 28 -5.59 -1.53 14.71
CA LYS A 28 -4.59 -1.71 15.76
C LYS A 28 -3.25 -2.21 15.22
N HIS A 29 -3.26 -3.04 14.18
CA HIS A 29 -2.08 -3.73 13.66
C HIS A 29 -1.66 -3.27 12.25
N VAL A 30 -2.46 -2.42 11.60
CA VAL A 30 -2.16 -1.84 10.29
C VAL A 30 -2.52 -0.35 10.29
N ASP A 31 -1.53 0.49 10.06
CA ASP A 31 -1.66 1.93 9.85
C ASP A 31 -1.83 2.18 8.34
N VAL A 32 -3.08 2.04 7.85
CA VAL A 32 -3.39 2.13 6.42
C VAL A 32 -3.02 3.51 5.88
N ASP A 33 -3.33 4.58 6.62
CA ASP A 33 -3.06 5.95 6.18
C ASP A 33 -1.56 6.19 5.97
N SER A 34 -0.70 5.64 6.83
CA SER A 34 0.76 5.70 6.65
C SER A 34 1.23 4.87 5.46
N ILE A 35 0.70 3.65 5.29
CA ILE A 35 1.05 2.78 4.16
C ILE A 35 0.67 3.45 2.84
N ILE A 36 -0.60 3.86 2.69
CA ILE A 36 -1.11 4.54 1.50
C ILE A 36 -0.43 5.88 1.29
N GLY A 37 -0.17 6.64 2.36
CA GLY A 37 0.56 7.91 2.29
C GLY A 37 1.98 7.75 1.75
N SER A 38 2.69 6.70 2.16
CA SER A 38 4.03 6.40 1.63
C SER A 38 3.99 5.81 0.22
N GLY A 39 3.01 4.96 -0.10
CA GLY A 39 2.83 4.43 -1.45
C GLY A 39 2.46 5.52 -2.46
N TYR A 40 1.66 6.51 -2.04
CA TYR A 40 1.38 7.71 -2.84
C TYR A 40 2.67 8.46 -3.20
N ASP A 41 3.56 8.65 -2.22
CA ASP A 41 4.86 9.29 -2.47
C ASP A 41 5.71 8.50 -3.47
N ASP A 42 5.71 7.17 -3.38
CA ASP A 42 6.43 6.29 -4.31
C ASP A 42 5.86 6.38 -5.74
N VAL A 43 4.54 6.43 -5.91
CA VAL A 43 3.87 6.63 -7.21
C VAL A 43 4.22 8.00 -7.80
N VAL A 44 4.16 9.06 -6.99
CA VAL A 44 4.51 10.42 -7.44
C VAL A 44 5.98 10.48 -7.83
N ALA A 45 6.87 9.88 -7.04
CA ALA A 45 8.31 9.83 -7.34
C ALA A 45 8.55 9.15 -8.69
N MET A 46 7.88 8.02 -8.97
CA MET A 46 7.98 7.33 -10.25
C MET A 46 7.44 8.17 -11.41
N GLN A 47 6.29 8.83 -11.23
CA GLN A 47 5.70 9.68 -12.26
C GLN A 47 6.58 10.90 -12.59
N LEU A 48 7.29 11.45 -11.59
CA LEU A 48 8.26 12.54 -11.81
C LEU A 48 9.54 12.09 -12.53
N GLU A 49 9.77 10.78 -12.68
CA GLU A 49 10.85 10.20 -13.47
C GLU A 49 10.49 9.98 -14.94
N ASP A 50 9.21 10.07 -15.31
CA ASP A 50 8.74 10.01 -16.69
C ASP A 50 9.45 11.07 -17.54
N PRO A 51 10.06 10.74 -18.69
CA PRO A 51 10.76 11.70 -19.54
C PRO A 51 9.94 12.93 -19.95
N GLU A 52 8.62 12.78 -20.14
CA GLU A 52 7.72 13.88 -20.51
C GLU A 52 7.55 14.90 -19.38
N ILE A 53 7.64 14.46 -18.12
CA ILE A 53 7.55 15.32 -16.94
C ILE A 53 8.94 15.78 -16.52
N LYS A 54 9.90 14.86 -16.44
CA LYS A 54 11.27 15.08 -15.98
C LYS A 54 12.01 16.11 -16.83
N ASN A 55 11.83 16.08 -18.15
CA ASN A 55 12.50 17.00 -19.07
C ASN A 55 11.68 18.29 -19.32
N ASN A 56 10.50 18.42 -18.71
CA ASN A 56 9.66 19.59 -18.87
C ASN A 56 10.12 20.73 -17.95
N PRO A 57 10.24 21.98 -18.44
CA PRO A 57 10.54 23.14 -17.61
C PRO A 57 9.58 23.34 -16.42
N LEU A 58 8.36 22.81 -16.50
CA LEU A 58 7.32 22.90 -15.47
C LEU A 58 7.33 21.74 -14.45
N LYS A 59 8.37 20.88 -14.44
CA LYS A 59 8.46 19.74 -13.50
C LYS A 59 8.20 20.14 -12.03
N GLY A 60 8.78 21.26 -11.59
CA GLY A 60 8.57 21.74 -10.22
C GLY A 60 7.11 22.09 -9.91
N LEU A 61 6.36 22.58 -10.89
CA LEU A 61 4.90 22.79 -10.73
C LEU A 61 4.16 21.46 -10.67
N ALA A 62 4.54 20.47 -11.48
CA ALA A 62 3.96 19.13 -11.43
C ALA A 62 4.15 18.48 -10.06
N GLU A 63 5.35 18.55 -9.50
CA GLU A 63 5.65 18.03 -8.15
C GLU A 63 4.77 18.69 -7.08
N VAL A 64 4.65 20.02 -7.09
CA VAL A 64 3.77 20.75 -6.15
C VAL A 64 2.30 20.35 -6.34
N MET A 65 1.84 20.18 -7.57
CA MET A 65 0.46 19.76 -7.85
C MET A 65 0.20 18.34 -7.32
N PHE A 66 1.10 17.39 -7.56
CA PHE A 66 0.97 16.04 -7.02
C PHE A 66 0.97 16.04 -5.48
N GLN A 67 1.92 16.74 -4.85
CA GLN A 67 1.96 16.84 -3.39
C GLN A 67 0.68 17.50 -2.82
N GLY A 68 0.09 18.47 -3.53
CA GLY A 68 -1.17 19.10 -3.15
C GLY A 68 -2.39 18.19 -3.22
N LEU A 69 -2.34 17.08 -3.97
CA LEU A 69 -3.41 16.09 -4.07
C LEU A 69 -3.35 15.03 -2.97
N LYS A 70 -2.18 14.75 -2.40
CA LYS A 70 -2.00 13.75 -1.33
C LYS A 70 -3.06 13.79 -0.22
N PRO A 71 -3.37 14.94 0.43
CA PRO A 71 -4.37 14.99 1.51
C PRO A 71 -5.81 14.70 1.06
N LYS A 72 -6.09 14.73 -0.25
CA LYS A 72 -7.40 14.38 -0.83
C LYS A 72 -7.46 12.90 -1.22
N ILE A 73 -6.37 12.36 -1.77
CA ILE A 73 -6.33 11.00 -2.32
C ILE A 73 -6.09 9.95 -1.24
N VAL A 74 -5.19 10.20 -0.28
CA VAL A 74 -4.86 9.22 0.77
C VAL A 74 -6.09 8.81 1.60
N PRO A 75 -6.97 9.73 2.04
CA PRO A 75 -8.18 9.35 2.77
C PRO A 75 -9.18 8.55 1.92
N ILE A 76 -9.28 8.83 0.63
CA ILE A 76 -10.18 8.09 -0.29
C ILE A 76 -9.73 6.62 -0.33
N LEU A 77 -8.48 6.38 -0.73
CA LEU A 77 -7.92 5.03 -0.85
C LEU A 77 -7.89 4.27 0.48
N SER A 78 -7.59 4.96 1.59
CA SER A 78 -7.57 4.34 2.92
C SER A 78 -8.98 3.93 3.37
N ASN A 79 -9.99 4.77 3.08
CA ASN A 79 -11.38 4.44 3.37
C ASN A 79 -11.91 3.30 2.50
N GLU A 80 -11.49 3.18 1.23
CA GLU A 80 -11.84 2.02 0.39
C GLU A 80 -11.38 0.71 1.06
N ILE A 81 -10.16 0.67 1.60
CA ILE A 81 -9.65 -0.51 2.33
C ILE A 81 -10.49 -0.80 3.58
N TYR A 82 -10.77 0.22 4.39
CA TYR A 82 -11.57 0.04 5.60
C TYR A 82 -13.01 -0.40 5.29
N ASN A 83 -13.63 0.18 4.26
CA ASN A 83 -14.98 -0.19 3.82
C ASN A 83 -15.02 -1.61 3.26
N ALA A 84 -14.01 -2.02 2.49
CA ALA A 84 -13.88 -3.38 1.99
C ALA A 84 -13.79 -4.39 3.14
N ILE A 85 -13.00 -4.09 4.19
CA ILE A 85 -12.94 -4.92 5.39
C ILE A 85 -14.29 -4.96 6.12
N ALA A 86 -14.94 -3.81 6.27
CA ALA A 86 -16.25 -3.69 6.92
C ALA A 86 -17.41 -4.29 6.12
N LYS A 87 -17.19 -4.69 4.85
CA LYS A 87 -18.24 -4.99 3.85
C LYS A 87 -19.26 -3.86 3.71
N GLN A 88 -18.80 -2.62 3.87
CA GLN A 88 -19.63 -1.43 3.66
C GLN A 88 -19.55 -0.98 2.20
N PRO A 89 -20.66 -0.45 1.65
CA PRO A 89 -20.63 0.14 0.32
C PRO A 89 -19.69 1.35 0.31
N GLU A 90 -19.14 1.62 -0.86
CA GLU A 90 -18.38 2.83 -1.17
C GLU A 90 -19.16 4.10 -0.75
N ASP A 91 -18.46 5.06 -0.13
CA ASP A 91 -19.07 6.33 0.28
C ASP A 91 -19.44 7.16 -0.96
N SER A 92 -20.74 7.39 -1.14
CA SER A 92 -21.29 8.14 -2.27
C SER A 92 -21.10 9.66 -2.14
N ASN A 93 -20.63 10.17 -1.00
CA ASN A 93 -20.39 11.60 -0.79
C ASN A 93 -19.00 12.08 -1.23
N GLN A 94 -18.15 11.20 -1.76
CA GLN A 94 -16.83 11.58 -2.25
C GLN A 94 -16.92 12.48 -3.49
N ASN A 95 -15.99 13.44 -3.60
CA ASN A 95 -15.88 14.27 -4.79
C ASN A 95 -15.53 13.41 -6.01
N ALA A 96 -16.38 13.42 -7.04
CA ALA A 96 -16.21 12.57 -8.22
C ALA A 96 -14.86 12.72 -8.92
N ARG A 97 -14.27 13.92 -8.96
CA ARG A 97 -12.94 14.14 -9.57
C ARG A 97 -11.82 13.57 -8.73
N GLU A 98 -11.88 13.77 -7.41
CA GLU A 98 -10.86 13.24 -6.49
C GLU A 98 -10.91 11.71 -6.47
N LYS A 99 -12.12 11.15 -6.51
CA LYS A 99 -12.32 9.71 -6.63
C LYS A 99 -11.75 9.15 -7.93
N GLN A 100 -12.02 9.80 -9.07
CA GLN A 100 -11.44 9.37 -10.35
C GLN A 100 -9.91 9.37 -10.30
N VAL A 101 -9.28 10.39 -9.71
CA VAL A 101 -7.82 10.43 -9.55
C VAL A 101 -7.31 9.29 -8.65
N ALA A 102 -8.04 8.96 -7.59
CA ALA A 102 -7.72 7.83 -6.72
C ALA A 102 -7.84 6.49 -7.47
N ASP A 103 -8.90 6.30 -8.25
CA ASP A 103 -9.12 5.11 -9.07
C ASP A 103 -8.03 4.95 -10.15
N ASP A 104 -7.72 6.02 -10.88
CA ASP A 104 -6.65 6.03 -11.89
C ASP A 104 -5.29 5.68 -11.26
N MET A 105 -5.02 6.19 -10.05
CA MET A 105 -3.80 5.86 -9.32
C MET A 105 -3.76 4.39 -8.93
N LYS A 106 -4.85 3.88 -8.34
CA LYS A 106 -4.97 2.47 -7.95
C LYS A 106 -4.77 1.53 -9.13
N GLU A 107 -5.34 1.85 -10.30
CA GLU A 107 -5.16 1.07 -11.53
C GLU A 107 -3.71 0.98 -11.97
N LYS A 108 -2.99 2.10 -12.00
CA LYS A 108 -1.58 2.15 -12.45
C LYS A 108 -0.60 1.42 -11.54
N THR A 109 -1.01 1.09 -10.32
CA THR A 109 -0.12 0.41 -9.36
C THR A 109 -0.14 -1.11 -9.48
N GLY A 110 -1.09 -1.70 -10.22
CA GLY A 110 -1.19 -3.16 -10.37
C GLY A 110 -1.54 -3.93 -9.09
N ILE A 111 -2.08 -3.26 -8.07
CA ILE A 111 -2.39 -3.89 -6.77
C ILE A 111 -3.72 -4.66 -6.74
N LYS A 112 -4.57 -4.52 -7.77
CA LYS A 112 -5.96 -5.02 -7.76
C LYS A 112 -6.03 -6.56 -7.71
N ASP A 113 -5.06 -7.23 -8.32
CA ASP A 113 -5.07 -8.68 -8.51
C ASP A 113 -4.01 -9.42 -7.68
N LEU A 114 -3.81 -8.96 -6.45
CA LEU A 114 -2.91 -9.58 -5.48
C LEU A 114 -3.67 -10.56 -4.57
N GLU A 115 -3.26 -11.83 -4.58
CA GLU A 115 -3.77 -12.86 -3.69
C GLU A 115 -2.76 -13.21 -2.61
N PHE A 116 -3.16 -13.15 -1.34
CA PHE A 116 -2.28 -13.48 -0.22
C PHE A 116 -1.76 -14.92 -0.31
N LYS A 117 -0.45 -15.10 -0.13
CA LYS A 117 0.21 -16.41 -0.16
C LYS A 117 0.85 -16.80 1.16
N SER A 118 1.73 -15.96 1.72
CA SER A 118 2.45 -16.30 2.94
C SER A 118 3.03 -15.09 3.69
N ILE A 119 3.28 -15.27 4.99
CA ILE A 119 4.07 -14.34 5.82
C ILE A 119 5.39 -15.05 6.12
N GLY A 120 6.51 -14.41 5.78
CA GLY A 120 7.85 -14.93 6.07
C GLY A 120 8.36 -14.54 7.47
N SER A 121 9.64 -14.83 7.71
CA SER A 121 10.28 -14.53 9.00
C SER A 121 10.55 -13.03 9.17
N ALA A 122 10.25 -12.50 10.35
CA ALA A 122 10.49 -11.11 10.70
C ALA A 122 11.97 -10.87 11.03
N THR A 123 12.53 -9.78 10.53
CA THR A 123 13.80 -9.22 11.02
C THR A 123 13.46 -8.12 12.00
N VAL A 124 13.90 -8.23 13.25
CA VAL A 124 13.58 -7.29 14.33
C VAL A 124 14.83 -6.53 14.75
N ASP A 125 14.72 -5.22 14.83
CA ASP A 125 15.75 -4.30 15.34
C ASP A 125 15.11 -3.33 16.34
N GLY A 126 15.27 -3.62 17.63
CA GLY A 126 14.68 -2.85 18.72
C GLY A 126 13.15 -2.72 18.63
N ASN A 127 12.67 -1.52 18.33
CA ASN A 127 11.25 -1.18 18.19
C ASN A 127 10.78 -1.16 16.72
N SER A 128 11.63 -1.60 15.80
CA SER A 128 11.33 -1.69 14.36
C SER A 128 11.46 -3.14 13.89
N ALA A 129 10.69 -3.50 12.89
CA ALA A 129 10.79 -4.79 12.24
C ALA A 129 10.47 -4.69 10.75
N VAL A 130 11.00 -5.63 9.98
CA VAL A 130 10.61 -5.85 8.59
C VAL A 130 10.07 -7.26 8.47
N VAL A 131 8.85 -7.39 7.93
CA VAL A 131 8.21 -8.68 7.69
C VAL A 131 7.90 -8.84 6.20
N PRO A 132 8.49 -9.82 5.51
CA PRO A 132 8.15 -10.12 4.13
C PRO A 132 6.77 -10.80 4.05
N VAL A 133 5.89 -10.27 3.21
CA VAL A 133 4.56 -10.83 2.91
C VAL A 133 4.48 -11.08 1.42
N THR A 134 4.22 -12.32 1.03
CA THR A 134 4.18 -12.74 -0.37
C THR A 134 2.75 -12.82 -0.85
N PHE A 135 2.52 -12.27 -2.04
CA PHE A 135 1.28 -12.31 -2.78
C PHE A 135 1.52 -12.97 -4.14
N ASN A 136 0.54 -13.69 -4.65
CA ASN A 136 0.50 -14.03 -6.07
C ASN A 136 -0.13 -12.87 -6.83
N SER A 137 0.58 -12.31 -7.81
CA SER A 137 0.03 -11.30 -8.71
C SER A 137 -0.46 -12.00 -9.98
N LYS A 138 -1.78 -11.94 -10.22
CA LYS A 138 -2.33 -12.47 -11.49
C LYS A 138 -1.94 -11.60 -12.67
N GLU A 139 -1.89 -10.29 -12.46
CA GLU A 139 -1.49 -9.32 -13.48
C GLU A 139 -0.06 -9.58 -13.97
N LEU A 140 0.88 -9.82 -13.05
CA LEU A 140 2.29 -10.07 -13.39
C LEU A 140 2.62 -11.55 -13.62
N ASN A 141 1.64 -12.44 -13.46
CA ASN A 141 1.79 -13.89 -13.51
C ASN A 141 2.98 -14.43 -12.69
N GLN A 142 3.23 -13.84 -11.52
CA GLN A 142 4.35 -14.20 -10.63
C GLN A 142 4.05 -13.88 -9.18
N ASP A 143 4.82 -14.46 -8.27
CA ASP A 143 4.78 -14.05 -6.86
C ASP A 143 5.53 -12.73 -6.67
N VAL A 144 4.99 -11.85 -5.84
CA VAL A 144 5.63 -10.62 -5.39
C VAL A 144 5.71 -10.58 -3.87
N THR A 145 6.82 -10.10 -3.32
CA THR A 145 7.01 -10.01 -1.87
C THR A 145 7.12 -8.56 -1.44
N PHE A 146 6.21 -8.13 -0.55
CA PHE A 146 6.25 -6.83 0.11
C PHE A 146 6.94 -6.92 1.47
N ASN A 147 7.94 -6.08 1.67
CA ASN A 147 8.67 -5.94 2.92
C ASN A 147 7.96 -4.92 3.81
N LEU A 148 7.07 -5.38 4.67
CA LEU A 148 6.30 -4.53 5.56
C LEU A 148 7.19 -4.03 6.70
N ALA A 149 7.40 -2.72 6.75
CA ALA A 149 7.96 -2.07 7.93
C ALA A 149 6.92 -2.01 9.03
N MET A 150 7.31 -2.41 10.23
CA MET A 150 6.48 -2.42 11.42
C MET A 150 7.14 -1.67 12.56
N LYS A 151 6.34 -0.99 13.37
CA LYS A 151 6.75 -0.37 14.64
C LYS A 151 6.13 -1.10 15.82
N LYS A 152 6.87 -1.19 16.92
CA LYS A 152 6.36 -1.70 18.19
C LYS A 152 5.51 -0.63 18.88
N LEU A 153 4.37 -1.03 19.41
CA LEU A 153 3.44 -0.19 20.17
C LEU A 153 3.74 -0.26 21.67
N ASP A 154 3.19 0.68 22.43
CA ASP A 154 3.37 0.77 23.90
C ASP A 154 2.85 -0.47 24.64
N ASP A 155 1.82 -1.12 24.10
CA ASP A 155 1.29 -2.38 24.64
C ASP A 155 2.15 -3.60 24.27
N GLY A 156 3.26 -3.39 23.56
CA GLY A 156 4.21 -4.39 23.09
C GLY A 156 3.79 -5.16 21.84
N THR A 157 2.62 -4.89 21.26
CA THR A 157 2.23 -5.43 19.95
C THR A 157 2.86 -4.62 18.82
N TRP A 158 2.64 -5.02 17.57
CA TRP A 158 3.25 -4.39 16.40
C TRP A 158 2.19 -3.86 15.44
N GLN A 159 2.55 -2.79 14.72
CA GLN A 159 1.72 -2.17 13.69
C GLN A 159 2.53 -2.01 12.41
N ALA A 160 1.99 -2.48 11.28
CA ALA A 160 2.55 -2.22 9.95
C ALA A 160 2.29 -0.77 9.54
N VAL A 161 3.31 -0.11 8.98
CA VAL A 161 3.26 1.34 8.70
C VAL A 161 3.73 1.73 7.30
N LYS A 162 4.49 0.87 6.61
CA LYS A 162 5.00 1.14 5.26
C LYS A 162 5.33 -0.16 4.53
N ILE A 163 5.25 -0.14 3.20
CA ILE A 163 5.88 -1.15 2.34
C ILE A 163 7.23 -0.58 1.90
N ASN A 164 8.34 -1.19 2.33
CA ASN A 164 9.67 -0.64 2.07
C ASN A 164 10.07 -0.68 0.59
N ASN A 165 9.58 -1.69 -0.14
CA ASN A 165 9.95 -1.98 -1.51
C ASN A 165 8.80 -1.78 -2.51
N PHE A 166 7.91 -0.81 -2.24
CA PHE A 166 6.76 -0.57 -3.11
C PHE A 166 7.17 0.03 -4.45
N LYS A 167 8.17 0.94 -4.47
CA LYS A 167 8.72 1.50 -5.71
C LYS A 167 9.25 0.40 -6.65
N GLU A 168 9.94 -0.60 -6.12
CA GLU A 168 10.45 -1.74 -6.89
C GLU A 168 9.32 -2.55 -7.50
N PHE A 169 8.20 -2.72 -6.79
CA PHE A 169 7.00 -3.35 -7.33
C PHE A 169 6.39 -2.52 -8.47
N LEU A 170 6.28 -1.21 -8.31
CA LEU A 170 5.77 -0.34 -9.39
C LEU A 170 6.63 -0.43 -10.66
N VAL A 171 7.95 -0.53 -10.52
CA VAL A 171 8.87 -0.75 -11.65
C VAL A 171 8.60 -2.09 -12.34
N LEU A 172 8.30 -3.16 -11.59
CA LEU A 172 7.92 -4.45 -12.18
C LEU A 172 6.61 -4.36 -12.97
N VAL A 173 5.62 -3.63 -12.45
CA VAL A 173 4.33 -3.38 -13.14
C VAL A 173 4.55 -2.62 -14.45
N GLU A 174 5.29 -1.52 -14.41
CA GLU A 174 5.58 -0.73 -15.62
C GLU A 174 6.34 -1.54 -16.69
N GLN A 175 7.28 -2.39 -16.28
CA GLN A 175 8.01 -3.27 -17.21
C GLN A 175 7.08 -4.29 -17.86
N HIS A 176 6.16 -4.89 -17.09
CA HIS A 176 5.19 -5.84 -17.59
C HIS A 176 4.21 -5.19 -18.59
N GLU A 177 3.71 -3.98 -18.28
CA GLU A 177 2.85 -3.23 -19.21
C GLU A 177 3.55 -2.90 -20.54
N LYS A 178 4.84 -2.54 -20.50
CA LYS A 178 5.63 -2.26 -21.71
C LYS A 178 5.83 -3.49 -22.59
N GLN A 179 5.98 -4.67 -21.97
CA GLN A 179 6.13 -5.93 -22.69
C GLN A 179 4.82 -6.36 -23.36
N GLY A 180 3.68 -6.25 -22.66
CA GLY A 180 2.36 -6.58 -23.23
C GLY A 180 1.89 -5.64 -24.34
N LYS A 181 2.47 -4.45 -24.49
CA LYS A 181 2.18 -3.51 -25.60
C LYS A 181 3.06 -3.74 -26.85
N ALA A 182 4.08 -4.60 -26.76
CA ALA A 182 5.01 -4.88 -27.84
C ALA A 182 4.67 -6.16 -28.64
N GLU A 183 3.65 -6.92 -28.20
CA GLU A 183 3.08 -8.09 -28.87
C GLU A 183 1.80 -7.74 -29.65
#